data_AF-A0A0N4Y5H2-F1
#
_entry.id   AF-A0A0N4Y5H2-F1
#
_cell.length_a   1.000
_cell.length_b   1.000
_cell.length_c   1.000
_cell.angle_alpha   90.00
_cell.angle_beta   90.00
_cell.angle_gamma   90.00
#
_symmetry.space_group_name_H-M   'P 1'
#
loop_
_entity.id
_entity.type
_entity.pdbx_description
1 polymer ?
#
loop_
_entity_poly.entity_id
_entity_poly.type
_entity_poly.pdbx_seq_one_letter_code
_entity_poly.pdbx_strand_id
1 'polypeptide(L)'
;MITMTLFNPGTSWIHRILFNYKLIYSTIRIGSKHDVANVRNLQCCSNADSPLGSPQSPHSISIESFVVAELLSTERTYVAELESLVEHYVEPFHSPDLQQGVALPIRGRSDLVFGNLRELLHFHSRFLLPELLANENSSAGICRVFIQHANSNEIYDSRFLSLYHAYCQNKAASDAIRKEFCEMSSFFADCQRRAGHPLPLGAYLLKPVQRITKYQLLLRELERHCRPEVRPEVAAALSTMLELLAQINAAIHQLHISGFNGDLRLLGPLRLQSECDVYQFSRKKKGKTSRAQRRHLFMFDGGILFCKKRNPPNQPSSLDPEYYEHKMCIPMSSLGFSELSRSGGPRFELWDEAKSDAYAIETVDVEQRQRWIQRLSRIAPREEQLIRQRPKSWASTISNDSTCSSSTRSSDSEV
;
A
#
# COMPACT_ATOMS: atom_id res chain seq x y z
N MET A 1 25.34 13.84 -33.95
CA MET A 1 24.39 14.90 -33.56
C MET A 1 23.07 14.64 -34.25
N ILE A 2 22.11 14.07 -33.53
CA ILE A 2 20.70 14.05 -33.95
C ILE A 2 19.91 14.56 -32.76
N THR A 3 19.08 15.54 -33.06
CA THR A 3 18.60 16.63 -32.22
C THR A 3 17.58 16.16 -31.19
N MET A 4 17.77 16.58 -29.94
CA MET A 4 16.74 16.52 -28.91
C MET A 4 15.71 17.62 -29.19
N THR A 5 14.45 17.23 -29.43
CA THR A 5 13.34 18.18 -29.33
C THR A 5 12.03 17.49 -28.92
N LEU A 6 11.47 18.05 -27.84
CA LEU A 6 10.06 18.08 -27.43
C LEU A 6 9.48 16.88 -26.66
N PHE A 7 9.70 16.99 -25.34
CA PHE A 7 8.87 16.45 -24.27
C PHE A 7 7.40 16.87 -24.42
N ASN A 8 6.49 15.88 -24.40
CA ASN A 8 5.05 16.10 -24.25
C ASN A 8 4.63 15.73 -22.81
N PRO A 9 4.03 16.63 -22.01
CA PRO A 9 3.70 16.39 -20.59
C PRO A 9 2.55 15.39 -20.36
N GLY A 10 1.81 14.99 -21.40
CA GLY A 10 0.56 14.24 -21.28
C GLY A 10 0.64 12.71 -21.43
N THR A 11 1.83 12.09 -21.41
CA THR A 11 1.96 10.64 -21.61
C THR A 11 2.11 9.89 -20.29
N SER A 12 1.10 9.07 -19.96
CA SER A 12 1.03 8.20 -18.77
C SER A 12 2.35 7.43 -18.56
N TRP A 13 2.77 7.27 -17.31
CA TRP A 13 3.95 6.47 -16.93
C TRP A 13 3.81 5.00 -17.37
N ILE A 14 2.59 4.50 -17.62
CA ILE A 14 2.38 3.23 -18.32
C ILE A 14 2.97 3.26 -19.72
N HIS A 15 2.87 4.34 -20.49
CA HIS A 15 3.60 4.44 -21.76
C HIS A 15 5.11 4.47 -21.49
N ARG A 16 5.62 5.02 -20.38
CA ARG A 16 7.06 5.02 -20.06
C ARG A 16 7.59 3.68 -19.51
N ILE A 17 6.76 2.90 -18.81
CA ILE A 17 7.06 1.52 -18.38
C ILE A 17 6.84 0.55 -19.54
N LEU A 18 5.76 0.70 -20.32
CA LEU A 18 5.47 -0.07 -21.53
C LEU A 18 6.47 0.24 -22.66
N PHE A 19 7.04 1.46 -22.71
CA PHE A 19 8.13 1.80 -23.64
C PHE A 19 9.47 1.28 -23.16
N ASN A 20 9.74 1.24 -21.84
CA ASN A 20 10.83 0.42 -21.29
C ASN A 20 10.61 -1.09 -21.49
N TYR A 21 9.37 -1.52 -21.65
CA TYR A 21 8.99 -2.89 -22.01
C TYR A 21 9.49 -3.28 -23.41
N LYS A 22 9.74 -2.34 -24.33
CA LYS A 22 10.44 -2.64 -25.60
C LYS A 22 11.91 -2.99 -25.38
N LEU A 23 12.59 -2.38 -24.41
CA LEU A 23 13.96 -2.73 -23.99
C LEU A 23 14.02 -4.03 -23.15
N ILE A 24 12.98 -4.29 -22.35
CA ILE A 24 12.89 -5.53 -21.56
C ILE A 24 12.49 -6.72 -22.45
N TYR A 25 11.61 -6.53 -23.44
CA TYR A 25 11.33 -7.54 -24.47
C TYR A 25 12.57 -7.86 -25.31
N SER A 26 13.46 -6.90 -25.59
CA SER A 26 14.72 -7.20 -26.31
C SER A 26 15.71 -7.96 -25.44
N THR A 27 15.77 -7.70 -24.13
CA THR A 27 16.68 -8.38 -23.20
C THR A 27 16.21 -9.79 -22.82
N ILE A 28 14.90 -10.00 -22.63
CA ILE A 28 14.32 -11.32 -22.29
C ILE A 28 14.20 -12.24 -23.51
N ARG A 29 14.00 -11.68 -24.72
CA ARG A 29 14.02 -12.48 -25.97
C ARG A 29 15.41 -13.02 -26.30
N ILE A 30 16.48 -12.48 -25.71
CA ILE A 30 17.84 -13.04 -25.82
C ILE A 30 18.01 -14.24 -24.89
N GLY A 31 17.44 -14.21 -23.66
CA GLY A 31 17.46 -15.35 -22.74
C GLY A 31 16.57 -16.52 -23.18
N SER A 32 15.31 -16.23 -23.58
CA SER A 32 14.35 -17.28 -23.94
C SER A 32 14.60 -17.90 -25.33
N LYS A 33 15.26 -17.19 -26.27
CA LYS A 33 15.63 -17.79 -27.55
C LYS A 33 16.72 -18.86 -27.41
N HIS A 34 17.61 -18.76 -26.43
CA HIS A 34 18.64 -19.78 -26.19
C HIS A 34 18.03 -21.09 -25.67
N ASP A 35 16.96 -21.04 -24.87
CA ASP A 35 16.29 -22.24 -24.36
C ASP A 35 15.22 -22.80 -25.33
N VAL A 36 14.47 -21.96 -26.04
CA VAL A 36 13.45 -22.40 -27.01
C VAL A 36 14.07 -22.93 -28.31
N ALA A 37 15.25 -22.43 -28.71
CA ALA A 37 15.99 -23.01 -29.85
C ALA A 37 16.53 -24.41 -29.55
N ASN A 38 16.81 -24.70 -28.27
CA ASN A 38 17.32 -26.01 -27.87
C ASN A 38 16.22 -27.09 -27.96
N VAL A 39 14.96 -26.74 -27.67
CA VAL A 39 13.81 -27.66 -27.79
C VAL A 39 13.46 -27.98 -29.25
N ARG A 40 13.61 -27.03 -30.18
CA ARG A 40 13.37 -27.30 -31.61
C ARG A 40 14.45 -28.16 -32.28
N ASN A 41 15.68 -28.13 -31.76
CA ASN A 41 16.80 -28.91 -32.31
C ASN A 41 16.87 -30.36 -31.79
N LEU A 42 16.08 -30.73 -30.78
CA LEU A 42 15.97 -32.12 -30.31
C LEU A 42 15.03 -33.00 -31.15
N GLN A 43 14.39 -32.44 -32.18
CA GLN A 43 13.32 -33.11 -32.91
C GLN A 43 13.72 -33.68 -34.29
N CYS A 44 15.01 -33.82 -34.60
CA CYS A 44 15.42 -34.32 -35.92
C CYS A 44 16.70 -35.17 -35.90
N CYS A 45 16.72 -36.28 -35.16
CA CYS A 45 17.73 -37.35 -35.32
C CYS A 45 17.17 -38.67 -34.77
N SER A 46 16.44 -39.46 -35.57
CA SER A 46 16.27 -40.91 -35.35
C SER A 46 15.63 -41.56 -36.58
N ASN A 47 16.43 -42.13 -37.47
CA ASN A 47 16.01 -43.18 -38.40
C ASN A 47 17.14 -44.22 -38.43
N ALA A 48 16.86 -45.44 -37.96
CA ALA A 48 17.33 -46.74 -38.50
C ALA A 48 16.91 -47.91 -37.57
N ASP A 49 15.88 -48.64 -38.04
CA ASP A 49 15.69 -50.10 -38.06
C ASP A 49 16.07 -51.01 -36.87
N SER A 50 15.06 -51.54 -36.16
CA SER A 50 14.77 -52.99 -35.96
C SER A 50 13.73 -53.26 -34.84
N PRO A 51 13.00 -54.39 -34.84
CA PRO A 51 11.63 -54.45 -34.33
C PRO A 51 11.43 -55.13 -32.95
N LEU A 52 10.23 -54.84 -32.41
CA LEU A 52 9.45 -55.59 -31.42
C LEU A 52 9.79 -55.40 -29.93
N GLY A 53 9.16 -54.37 -29.36
CA GLY A 53 8.91 -54.20 -27.93
C GLY A 53 8.10 -52.92 -27.77
N SER A 54 6.82 -53.03 -27.41
CA SER A 54 5.90 -51.91 -27.25
C SER A 54 6.50 -50.79 -26.39
N PRO A 55 6.76 -49.58 -26.91
CA PRO A 55 7.16 -48.47 -26.08
C PRO A 55 5.91 -47.84 -25.48
N GLN A 56 5.80 -47.85 -24.14
CA GLN A 56 4.97 -46.85 -23.48
C GLN A 56 5.49 -45.47 -23.90
N SER A 57 4.61 -44.65 -24.46
CA SER A 57 4.95 -43.31 -24.94
C SER A 57 5.54 -42.47 -23.81
N PRO A 58 6.67 -41.77 -24.01
CA PRO A 58 7.15 -40.81 -23.02
C PRO A 58 6.09 -39.71 -22.88
N HIS A 59 5.57 -39.51 -21.66
CA HIS A 59 4.56 -38.49 -21.37
C HIS A 59 5.08 -37.10 -21.82
N SER A 60 4.51 -36.55 -22.88
CA SER A 60 4.75 -35.16 -23.25
C SER A 60 4.15 -34.25 -22.16
N ILE A 61 5.00 -33.52 -21.45
CA ILE A 61 4.57 -32.52 -20.48
C ILE A 61 3.72 -31.49 -21.23
N SER A 62 2.48 -31.26 -20.80
CA SER A 62 1.60 -30.30 -21.46
C SER A 62 2.14 -28.88 -21.31
N ILE A 63 1.91 -28.02 -22.31
CA ILE A 63 2.30 -26.59 -22.24
C ILE A 63 1.64 -25.92 -21.02
N GLU A 64 0.41 -26.31 -20.68
CA GLU A 64 -0.27 -25.92 -19.44
C GLU A 64 0.59 -26.18 -18.18
N SER A 65 1.15 -27.39 -18.06
CA SER A 65 2.01 -27.79 -16.94
C SER A 65 3.30 -26.98 -16.90
N PHE A 66 3.86 -26.64 -18.08
CA PHE A 66 5.04 -25.78 -18.18
C PHE A 66 4.76 -24.36 -17.68
N VAL A 67 3.63 -23.76 -18.07
CA VAL A 67 3.24 -22.40 -17.64
C VAL A 67 3.01 -22.36 -16.12
N VAL A 68 2.37 -23.39 -15.56
CA VAL A 68 2.18 -23.52 -14.11
C VAL A 68 3.53 -23.66 -13.40
N ALA A 69 4.42 -24.53 -13.90
CA ALA A 69 5.75 -24.70 -13.34
C ALA A 69 6.58 -23.40 -13.40
N GLU A 70 6.49 -22.64 -14.49
CA GLU A 70 7.13 -21.32 -14.63
C GLU A 70 6.57 -20.33 -13.60
N LEU A 71 5.25 -20.28 -13.43
CA LEU A 71 4.60 -19.41 -12.46
C LEU A 71 5.10 -19.67 -11.04
N LEU A 72 5.11 -20.94 -10.62
CA LEU A 72 5.54 -21.36 -9.28
C LEU A 72 7.05 -21.16 -9.06
N SER A 73 7.87 -21.54 -10.05
CA SER A 73 9.32 -21.37 -9.98
C SER A 73 9.69 -19.89 -9.88
N THR A 74 9.11 -19.05 -10.73
CA THR A 74 9.36 -17.60 -10.70
C THR A 74 8.76 -16.92 -9.46
N GLU A 75 7.72 -17.48 -8.83
CA GLU A 75 7.21 -17.01 -7.55
C GLU A 75 8.19 -17.30 -6.41
N ARG A 76 8.74 -18.52 -6.35
CA ARG A 76 9.78 -18.87 -5.36
C ARG A 76 10.99 -17.96 -5.48
N THR A 77 11.47 -17.72 -6.70
CA THR A 77 12.57 -16.79 -6.94
C THR A 77 12.23 -15.38 -6.50
N TYR A 78 11.02 -14.89 -6.81
CA TYR A 78 10.58 -13.56 -6.38
C TYR A 78 10.54 -13.44 -4.84
N VAL A 79 9.99 -14.44 -4.14
CA VAL A 79 9.97 -14.47 -2.67
C VAL A 79 11.39 -14.47 -2.11
N ALA A 80 12.28 -15.34 -2.59
CA ALA A 80 13.66 -15.41 -2.13
C ALA A 80 14.43 -14.09 -2.37
N GLU A 81 14.19 -13.42 -3.49
CA GLU A 81 14.78 -12.11 -3.77
C GLU A 81 14.24 -11.02 -2.83
N LEU A 82 12.95 -11.05 -2.46
CA LEU A 82 12.39 -10.16 -1.45
C LEU A 82 12.96 -10.45 -0.05
N GLU A 83 13.13 -11.72 0.32
CA GLU A 83 13.76 -12.13 1.58
C GLU A 83 15.18 -11.59 1.67
N SER A 84 15.98 -11.78 0.61
CA SER A 84 17.35 -11.25 0.55
C SER A 84 17.39 -9.73 0.69
N LEU A 85 16.45 -8.99 0.06
CA LEU A 85 16.37 -7.54 0.23
C LEU A 85 16.06 -7.14 1.67
N VAL A 86 15.11 -7.82 2.30
CA VAL A 86 14.75 -7.52 3.68
C VAL A 86 15.94 -7.80 4.61
N GLU A 87 16.55 -8.97 4.48
CA GLU A 87 17.67 -9.42 5.31
C GLU A 87 18.92 -8.54 5.15
N HIS A 88 19.30 -8.20 3.92
CA HIS A 88 20.61 -7.58 3.66
C HIS A 88 20.56 -6.06 3.51
N TYR A 89 19.37 -5.47 3.31
CA TYR A 89 19.23 -4.02 3.17
C TYR A 89 18.29 -3.45 4.22
N VAL A 90 17.08 -4.00 4.37
CA VAL A 90 16.07 -3.40 5.27
C VAL A 90 16.44 -3.59 6.75
N GLU A 91 16.81 -4.79 7.18
CA GLU A 91 17.23 -5.02 8.58
C GLU A 91 18.49 -4.21 8.95
N PRO A 92 19.57 -4.21 8.13
CA PRO A 92 20.75 -3.40 8.41
C PRO A 92 20.45 -1.91 8.41
N PHE A 93 19.48 -1.45 7.62
CA PHE A 93 19.06 -0.04 7.61
C PHE A 93 18.39 0.39 8.92
N HIS A 94 17.84 -0.56 9.69
CA HIS A 94 17.29 -0.30 11.03
C HIS A 94 18.31 -0.52 12.15
N SER A 95 19.43 -1.19 11.89
CA SER A 95 20.47 -1.44 12.90
C SER A 95 21.10 -0.14 13.41
N PRO A 96 21.06 0.16 14.73
CA PRO A 96 21.64 1.37 15.30
C PRO A 96 23.12 1.57 14.95
N ASP A 97 23.89 0.49 14.92
CA ASP A 97 25.33 0.51 14.65
C ASP A 97 25.65 0.94 13.22
N LEU A 98 24.74 0.66 12.28
CA LEU A 98 24.92 0.95 10.86
C LEU A 98 24.27 2.27 10.42
N GLN A 99 23.45 2.90 11.28
CA GLN A 99 22.80 4.20 10.99
C GLN A 99 23.81 5.30 10.65
N GLN A 100 25.03 5.22 11.17
CA GLN A 100 26.08 6.23 10.92
C GLN A 100 26.48 6.28 9.44
N GLY A 101 26.42 5.15 8.72
CA GLY A 101 26.69 5.06 7.28
C GLY A 101 25.51 5.50 6.39
N VAL A 102 24.35 5.78 6.99
CA VAL A 102 23.14 6.22 6.29
C VAL A 102 23.04 7.75 6.33
N ALA A 103 22.75 8.35 5.17
CA ALA A 103 22.62 9.79 5.03
C ALA A 103 21.49 10.35 5.91
N LEU A 104 21.72 11.50 6.55
CA LEU A 104 20.78 12.13 7.48
C LEU A 104 19.35 12.30 6.93
N PRO A 105 19.12 12.73 5.66
CA PRO A 105 17.77 12.94 5.14
C PRO A 105 16.90 11.69 5.06
N ILE A 106 17.52 10.51 5.00
CA ILE A 106 16.82 9.22 4.88
C ILE A 106 16.91 8.39 6.15
N ARG A 107 17.67 8.84 7.15
CA ARG A 107 17.87 8.11 8.40
C ARG A 107 16.53 7.85 9.09
N GLY A 108 16.25 6.59 9.43
CA GLY A 108 14.96 6.19 10.03
C GLY A 108 13.75 6.25 9.08
N ARG A 109 13.94 6.61 7.80
CA ARG A 109 12.89 6.70 6.77
C ARG A 109 12.95 5.52 5.78
N SER A 110 12.91 4.30 6.31
CA SER A 110 12.99 3.09 5.47
C SER A 110 11.78 2.94 4.55
N ASP A 111 10.63 3.47 4.96
CA ASP A 111 9.39 3.60 4.18
C ASP A 111 9.63 4.32 2.85
N LEU A 112 10.48 5.34 2.83
CA LEU A 112 10.75 6.11 1.62
C LEU A 112 11.66 5.36 0.64
N VAL A 113 12.66 4.66 1.16
CA VAL A 113 13.65 3.93 0.34
C VAL A 113 13.05 2.64 -0.18
N PHE A 114 12.45 1.84 0.70
CA PHE A 114 12.03 0.46 0.40
C PHE A 114 10.52 0.32 0.21
N GLY A 115 9.70 1.30 0.59
CA GLY A 115 8.25 1.16 0.60
C GLY A 115 7.77 0.12 1.61
N ASN A 116 6.63 -0.50 1.32
CA ASN A 116 6.04 -1.60 2.11
C ASN A 116 6.59 -2.99 1.70
N LEU A 117 7.91 -3.10 1.50
CA LEU A 117 8.55 -4.32 1.01
C LEU A 117 8.36 -5.50 1.96
N ARG A 118 8.35 -5.25 3.27
CA ARG A 118 8.13 -6.28 4.31
C ARG A 118 6.72 -6.87 4.22
N GLU A 119 5.73 -6.02 3.99
CA GLU A 119 4.33 -6.41 3.85
C GLU A 119 4.11 -7.21 2.57
N LEU A 120 4.75 -6.82 1.47
CA LEU A 120 4.77 -7.60 0.24
C LEU A 120 5.42 -8.97 0.48
N LEU A 121 6.61 -9.02 1.07
CA LEU A 121 7.28 -10.28 1.40
C LEU A 121 6.38 -11.17 2.26
N HIS A 122 5.79 -10.62 3.31
CA HIS A 122 4.90 -11.36 4.21
C HIS A 122 3.71 -11.95 3.45
N PHE A 123 3.05 -11.16 2.60
CA PHE A 123 1.94 -11.63 1.77
C PHE A 123 2.35 -12.79 0.86
N HIS A 124 3.43 -12.61 0.09
CA HIS A 124 3.87 -13.59 -0.88
C HIS A 124 4.38 -14.88 -0.21
N SER A 125 5.19 -14.77 0.85
CA SER A 125 5.78 -15.92 1.55
C SER A 125 4.80 -16.68 2.44
N ARG A 126 3.83 -16.00 3.07
CA ARG A 126 2.94 -16.62 4.06
C ARG A 126 1.57 -17.00 3.54
N PHE A 127 1.13 -16.41 2.42
CA PHE A 127 -0.20 -16.66 1.87
C PHE A 127 -0.13 -17.10 0.41
N LEU A 128 0.36 -16.24 -0.48
CA LEU A 128 0.24 -16.50 -1.92
C LEU A 128 1.01 -17.75 -2.37
N LEU A 129 2.32 -17.82 -2.10
CA LEU A 129 3.15 -18.94 -2.54
C LEU A 129 2.68 -20.28 -1.93
N PRO A 130 2.42 -20.41 -0.61
CA PRO A 130 1.88 -21.65 -0.03
C PRO A 130 0.57 -22.11 -0.68
N GLU A 131 -0.38 -21.20 -0.91
CA GLU A 131 -1.67 -21.52 -1.53
C GLU A 131 -1.52 -21.92 -3.01
N LEU A 132 -0.61 -21.27 -3.75
CA LEU A 132 -0.28 -21.65 -5.12
C LEU A 132 0.35 -23.05 -5.19
N LEU A 133 1.24 -23.38 -4.26
CA LEU A 133 1.86 -24.71 -4.19
C LEU A 133 0.86 -25.80 -3.81
N ALA A 134 -0.06 -25.50 -2.89
CA ALA A 134 -1.16 -26.43 -2.56
C ALA A 134 -2.05 -26.76 -3.78
N ASN A 135 -2.06 -25.89 -4.79
CA ASN A 135 -2.81 -26.06 -6.03
C ASN A 135 -1.92 -26.35 -7.25
N GLU A 136 -0.68 -26.81 -7.07
CA GLU A 136 0.28 -27.00 -8.17
C GLU A 136 -0.21 -27.94 -9.29
N ASN A 137 -1.08 -28.89 -8.95
CA ASN A 137 -1.67 -29.85 -9.88
C ASN A 137 -3.05 -29.41 -10.43
N SER A 138 -3.49 -28.19 -10.13
CA SER A 138 -4.80 -27.66 -10.53
C SER A 138 -4.71 -26.22 -11.02
N SER A 139 -4.69 -26.04 -12.34
CA SER A 139 -4.75 -24.71 -12.99
C SER A 139 -5.97 -23.90 -12.53
N ALA A 140 -7.15 -24.55 -12.41
CA ALA A 140 -8.35 -23.92 -11.87
C ALA A 140 -8.17 -23.48 -10.40
N GLY A 141 -7.48 -24.28 -9.59
CA GLY A 141 -7.11 -23.94 -8.21
C GLY A 141 -6.23 -22.70 -8.13
N ILE A 142 -5.18 -22.64 -8.95
CA ILE A 142 -4.29 -21.47 -9.08
C ILE A 142 -5.09 -20.21 -9.46
N CYS A 143 -6.01 -20.32 -10.42
CA CYS A 143 -6.87 -19.20 -10.82
C CYS A 143 -7.76 -18.69 -9.67
N ARG A 144 -8.34 -19.61 -8.88
CA ARG A 144 -9.13 -19.22 -7.70
C ARG A 144 -8.30 -18.49 -6.65
N VAL A 145 -7.05 -18.90 -6.42
CA VAL A 145 -6.14 -18.20 -5.50
C VAL A 145 -5.93 -16.74 -5.94
N PHE A 146 -5.69 -16.49 -7.24
CA PHE A 146 -5.57 -15.11 -7.74
C PHE A 146 -6.84 -14.30 -7.53
N ILE A 147 -7.99 -14.86 -7.88
CA ILE A 147 -9.28 -14.17 -7.73
C ILE A 147 -9.54 -13.84 -6.26
N GLN A 148 -9.31 -14.78 -5.35
CA GLN A 148 -9.53 -14.61 -3.91
C GLN A 148 -8.69 -13.46 -3.33
N HIS A 149 -7.40 -13.36 -3.68
CA HIS A 149 -6.53 -12.29 -3.15
C HIS A 149 -6.69 -10.95 -3.87
N ALA A 150 -7.26 -10.94 -5.08
CA ALA A 150 -7.43 -9.74 -5.90
C ALA A 150 -8.84 -9.12 -5.80
N ASN A 151 -9.87 -9.89 -5.46
CA ASN A 151 -11.24 -9.41 -5.38
C ASN A 151 -11.51 -8.66 -4.06
N SER A 152 -12.26 -7.56 -4.14
CA SER A 152 -12.60 -6.69 -3.00
C SER A 152 -13.87 -7.12 -2.25
N ASN A 153 -14.62 -8.09 -2.79
CA ASN A 153 -15.98 -8.40 -2.34
C ASN A 153 -16.06 -9.40 -1.17
N GLU A 154 -14.93 -9.97 -0.72
CA GLU A 154 -14.90 -10.86 0.45
C GLU A 154 -14.13 -10.24 1.62
N ILE A 155 -14.87 -9.56 2.50
CA ILE A 155 -14.65 -9.36 3.95
C ILE A 155 -13.35 -8.66 4.41
N TYR A 156 -12.32 -8.51 3.57
CA TYR A 156 -11.14 -7.66 3.79
C TYR A 156 -10.65 -7.10 2.44
N ASP A 157 -10.25 -5.83 2.38
CA ASP A 157 -9.67 -5.15 1.21
C ASP A 157 -8.82 -6.09 0.32
N SER A 158 -9.00 -6.00 -1.01
CA SER A 158 -8.15 -6.68 -2.00
C SER A 158 -6.67 -6.54 -1.60
N ARG A 159 -6.06 -7.64 -1.15
CA ARG A 159 -4.69 -7.63 -0.60
C ARG A 159 -3.70 -7.21 -1.67
N PHE A 160 -3.88 -7.73 -2.88
CA PHE A 160 -3.11 -7.30 -4.04
C PHE A 160 -3.22 -5.79 -4.27
N LEU A 161 -4.44 -5.24 -4.31
CA LEU A 161 -4.64 -3.82 -4.57
C LEU A 161 -3.98 -2.97 -3.49
N SER A 162 -4.27 -3.25 -2.22
CA SER A 162 -3.76 -2.47 -1.09
C SER A 162 -2.23 -2.46 -1.05
N LEU A 163 -1.59 -3.62 -1.19
CA LEU A 163 -0.13 -3.75 -1.11
C LEU A 163 0.58 -3.13 -2.31
N TYR A 164 0.12 -3.44 -3.53
CA TYR A 164 0.80 -2.95 -4.73
C TYR A 164 0.48 -1.50 -5.06
N HIS A 165 -0.70 -0.98 -4.67
CA HIS A 165 -0.96 0.45 -4.73
C HIS A 165 0.02 1.22 -3.86
N ALA A 166 0.16 0.83 -2.58
CA ALA A 166 1.09 1.48 -1.65
C ALA A 166 2.54 1.47 -2.18
N TYR A 167 2.99 0.34 -2.70
CA TYR A 167 4.34 0.21 -3.24
C TYR A 167 4.55 1.08 -4.49
N CYS A 168 3.64 0.98 -5.46
CA CYS A 168 3.75 1.70 -6.72
C CYS A 168 3.62 3.21 -6.54
N GLN A 169 2.80 3.67 -5.59
CA GLN A 169 2.68 5.08 -5.23
C GLN A 169 4.00 5.65 -4.71
N ASN A 170 4.75 4.89 -3.89
CA ASN A 170 6.05 5.31 -3.37
C ASN A 170 7.20 5.20 -4.38
N LYS A 171 7.05 4.38 -5.44
CA LYS A 171 8.16 3.99 -6.32
C LYS A 171 8.94 5.18 -6.92
N ALA A 172 8.25 6.24 -7.33
CA ALA A 172 8.88 7.43 -7.90
C ALA A 172 9.71 8.22 -6.86
N ALA A 173 9.25 8.28 -5.61
CA ALA A 173 10.01 8.89 -4.52
C ALA A 173 11.25 8.06 -4.17
N SER A 174 11.07 6.74 -4.01
CA SER A 174 12.14 5.78 -3.78
C SER A 174 13.24 5.90 -4.83
N ASP A 175 12.90 6.00 -6.12
CA ASP A 175 13.89 6.14 -7.20
C ASP A 175 14.69 7.44 -7.12
N ALA A 176 14.05 8.56 -6.77
CA ALA A 176 14.73 9.84 -6.61
C ALA A 176 15.69 9.81 -5.42
N ILE A 177 15.19 9.34 -4.27
CA ILE A 177 15.96 9.18 -3.03
C ILE A 177 17.15 8.24 -3.23
N ARG A 178 16.95 7.15 -3.96
CA ARG A 178 18.01 6.18 -4.21
C ARG A 178 19.14 6.77 -5.05
N LYS A 179 18.80 7.52 -6.10
CA LYS A 179 19.79 8.22 -6.94
C LYS A 179 20.57 9.26 -6.15
N GLU A 180 19.88 10.02 -5.31
CA GLU A 180 20.49 11.12 -4.56
C GLU A 180 21.33 10.63 -3.37
N PHE A 181 20.85 9.64 -2.62
CA PHE A 181 21.43 9.29 -1.31
C PHE A 181 21.96 7.85 -1.21
N CYS A 182 21.58 6.94 -2.10
CA CYS A 182 21.93 5.52 -1.95
C CYS A 182 23.01 5.06 -2.93
N GLU A 183 23.03 5.54 -4.18
CA GLU A 183 23.96 5.06 -5.22
C GLU A 183 25.44 5.25 -4.86
N MET A 184 25.79 6.34 -4.17
CA MET A 184 27.17 6.64 -3.75
C MET A 184 27.45 6.31 -2.27
N SER A 185 26.50 5.70 -1.57
CA SER A 185 26.65 5.43 -0.14
C SER A 185 27.44 4.13 0.10
N SER A 186 28.45 4.20 0.97
CA SER A 186 29.23 3.03 1.40
C SER A 186 28.35 1.99 2.10
N PHE A 187 27.36 2.42 2.90
CA PHE A 187 26.40 1.53 3.54
C PHE A 187 25.68 0.64 2.52
N PHE A 188 25.13 1.21 1.45
CA PHE A 188 24.39 0.44 0.44
C PHE A 188 25.32 -0.44 -0.41
N ALA A 189 26.55 0.03 -0.69
CA ALA A 189 27.57 -0.78 -1.34
C ALA A 189 27.97 -2.00 -0.50
N ASP A 190 28.10 -1.84 0.82
CA ASP A 190 28.40 -2.93 1.74
C ASP A 190 27.25 -3.93 1.84
N CYS A 191 26.00 -3.45 1.90
CA CYS A 191 24.81 -4.29 1.85
C CYS A 191 24.78 -5.13 0.57
N GLN A 192 25.05 -4.52 -0.59
CA GLN A 192 25.09 -5.23 -1.87
C GLN A 192 26.19 -6.30 -1.92
N ARG A 193 27.37 -6.00 -1.38
CA ARG A 193 28.47 -6.96 -1.29
C ARG A 193 28.13 -8.15 -0.41
N ARG A 194 27.55 -7.92 0.78
CA ARG A 194 27.13 -8.98 1.69
C ARG A 194 26.03 -9.87 1.09
N ALA A 195 25.09 -9.26 0.38
CA ALA A 195 24.02 -9.99 -0.31
C ALA A 195 24.50 -10.79 -1.52
N GLY A 196 25.74 -10.57 -1.99
CA GLY A 196 26.24 -11.18 -3.24
C GLY A 196 25.46 -10.74 -4.48
N HIS A 197 24.82 -9.56 -4.44
CA HIS A 197 23.91 -9.11 -5.48
C HIS A 197 24.64 -8.55 -6.72
N PRO A 198 24.47 -9.16 -7.91
CA PRO A 198 25.14 -8.69 -9.14
C PRO A 198 24.55 -7.40 -9.70
N LEU A 199 23.30 -7.07 -9.36
CA LEU A 199 22.60 -5.88 -9.84
C LEU A 199 22.54 -4.80 -8.76
N PRO A 200 22.47 -3.51 -9.13
CA PRO A 200 22.27 -2.44 -8.16
C PRO A 200 20.90 -2.55 -7.48
N LEU A 201 20.80 -2.04 -6.25
CA LEU A 201 19.56 -2.06 -5.45
C LEU A 201 18.32 -1.61 -6.23
N GLY A 202 18.45 -0.60 -7.09
CA GLY A 202 17.33 -0.08 -7.89
C GLY A 202 16.68 -1.12 -8.82
N ALA A 203 17.46 -2.09 -9.33
CA ALA A 203 16.93 -3.18 -10.16
C ALA A 203 16.05 -4.12 -9.32
N TYR A 204 16.45 -4.38 -8.08
CA TYR A 204 15.68 -5.22 -7.17
C TYR A 204 14.41 -4.52 -6.66
N LEU A 205 14.46 -3.22 -6.38
CA LEU A 205 13.28 -2.42 -5.99
C LEU A 205 12.27 -2.26 -7.15
N LEU A 206 12.62 -2.62 -8.38
CA LEU A 206 11.66 -2.66 -9.49
C LEU A 206 10.89 -3.99 -9.55
N LYS A 207 11.38 -5.04 -8.88
CA LYS A 207 10.81 -6.40 -8.97
C LYS A 207 9.33 -6.48 -8.59
N PRO A 208 8.82 -5.80 -7.55
CA PRO A 208 7.38 -5.84 -7.26
C PRO A 208 6.53 -5.31 -8.42
N VAL A 209 6.89 -4.16 -8.99
CA VAL A 209 6.19 -3.59 -10.16
C VAL A 209 6.23 -4.55 -11.36
N GLN A 210 7.36 -5.23 -11.55
CA GLN A 210 7.49 -6.25 -12.60
C GLN A 210 6.66 -7.50 -12.30
N ARG A 211 6.58 -7.93 -11.04
CA ARG A 211 5.86 -9.15 -10.66
C ARG A 211 4.36 -9.00 -10.87
N ILE A 212 3.78 -7.89 -10.39
CA ILE A 212 2.33 -7.65 -10.53
C ILE A 212 1.88 -7.57 -12.00
N THR A 213 2.75 -7.05 -12.87
CA THR A 213 2.49 -6.95 -14.32
C THR A 213 2.74 -8.25 -15.08
N LYS A 214 3.51 -9.18 -14.51
CA LYS A 214 3.77 -10.51 -15.10
C LYS A 214 2.63 -11.51 -14.91
N TYR A 215 1.84 -11.43 -13.84
CA TYR A 215 0.76 -12.40 -13.59
C TYR A 215 -0.24 -12.49 -14.74
N GLN A 216 -0.69 -11.38 -15.31
CA GLN A 216 -1.60 -11.41 -16.47
C GLN A 216 -0.95 -12.00 -17.73
N LEU A 217 0.38 -11.93 -17.89
CA LEU A 217 1.08 -12.58 -19.02
C LEU A 217 1.06 -14.10 -18.86
N LEU A 218 1.35 -14.59 -17.66
CA LEU A 218 1.32 -16.02 -17.34
C LEU A 218 -0.10 -16.58 -17.47
N LEU A 219 -1.10 -15.87 -16.95
CA LEU A 219 -2.51 -16.26 -17.06
C LEU A 219 -2.99 -16.25 -18.51
N ARG A 220 -2.56 -15.28 -19.33
CA ARG A 220 -2.88 -15.25 -20.77
C ARG A 220 -2.21 -16.40 -21.54
N GLU A 221 -1.01 -16.79 -21.16
CA GLU A 221 -0.35 -17.96 -21.75
C GLU A 221 -1.04 -19.26 -21.33
N LEU A 222 -1.49 -19.34 -20.08
CA LEU A 222 -2.29 -20.44 -19.56
C LEU A 222 -3.63 -20.55 -20.30
N GLU A 223 -4.32 -19.43 -20.55
CA GLU A 223 -5.61 -19.39 -21.27
C GLU A 223 -5.53 -20.04 -22.66
N ARG A 224 -4.41 -19.81 -23.37
CA ARG A 224 -4.17 -20.37 -24.71
C ARG A 224 -4.02 -21.88 -24.73
N HIS A 225 -3.49 -22.47 -23.66
CA HIS A 225 -3.05 -23.87 -23.63
C HIS A 225 -3.79 -24.74 -22.61
N CYS A 226 -4.63 -24.14 -21.76
CA CYS A 226 -5.47 -24.86 -20.80
C CYS A 226 -6.59 -25.65 -21.50
N ARG A 227 -7.07 -26.67 -20.81
CA ARG A 227 -8.20 -27.49 -21.25
C ARG A 227 -9.49 -26.64 -21.32
N PRO A 228 -10.43 -26.94 -22.23
CA PRO A 228 -11.66 -26.17 -22.39
C PRO A 228 -12.46 -26.00 -21.10
N GLU A 229 -12.43 -27.01 -20.21
CA GLU A 229 -13.18 -27.03 -18.96
C GLU A 229 -12.64 -26.05 -17.91
N VAL A 230 -11.36 -25.67 -18.00
CA VAL A 230 -10.67 -24.76 -17.06
C VAL A 230 -10.58 -23.33 -17.60
N ARG A 231 -10.81 -23.16 -18.91
CA ARG A 231 -10.70 -21.87 -19.60
C ARG A 231 -11.57 -20.76 -18.96
N PRO A 232 -12.82 -21.01 -18.52
CA PRO A 232 -13.62 -19.97 -17.86
C PRO A 232 -12.96 -19.41 -16.59
N GLU A 233 -12.40 -20.28 -15.74
CA GLU A 233 -11.69 -19.88 -14.52
C GLU A 233 -10.41 -19.08 -14.84
N VAL A 234 -9.68 -19.48 -15.89
CA VAL A 234 -8.47 -18.76 -16.32
C VAL A 234 -8.83 -17.38 -16.87
N ALA A 235 -9.88 -17.28 -17.68
CA ALA A 235 -10.36 -16.00 -18.22
C ALA A 235 -10.84 -15.07 -17.09
N ALA A 236 -11.54 -15.60 -16.09
CA ALA A 236 -11.96 -14.83 -14.91
C ALA A 236 -10.74 -14.28 -14.14
N ALA A 237 -9.75 -15.14 -13.82
CA ALA A 237 -8.54 -14.70 -13.13
C ALA A 237 -7.74 -13.67 -13.94
N LEU A 238 -7.65 -13.84 -15.25
CA LEU A 238 -7.01 -12.88 -16.15
C LEU A 238 -7.73 -11.52 -16.11
N SER A 239 -9.06 -11.50 -16.22
CA SER A 239 -9.85 -10.25 -16.12
C SER A 239 -9.62 -9.56 -14.79
N THR A 240 -9.71 -10.30 -13.68
CA THR A 240 -9.48 -9.75 -12.33
C THR A 240 -8.09 -9.13 -12.19
N MET A 241 -7.04 -9.79 -12.69
CA MET A 241 -5.69 -9.24 -12.62
C MET A 241 -5.49 -8.02 -13.53
N LEU A 242 -6.17 -7.95 -14.68
CA LEU A 242 -6.16 -6.77 -15.55
C LEU A 242 -6.90 -5.58 -14.91
N GLU A 243 -8.07 -5.83 -14.32
CA GLU A 243 -8.84 -4.82 -13.57
C GLU A 243 -8.05 -4.29 -12.38
N LEU A 244 -7.38 -5.16 -11.63
CA LEU A 244 -6.48 -4.79 -10.54
C LEU A 244 -5.38 -3.83 -11.02
N LEU A 245 -4.71 -4.13 -12.13
CA LEU A 245 -3.68 -3.25 -12.70
C LEU A 245 -4.27 -1.90 -13.12
N ALA A 246 -5.47 -1.90 -13.71
CA ALA A 246 -6.17 -0.67 -14.06
C ALA A 246 -6.51 0.16 -12.80
N GLN A 247 -6.96 -0.47 -11.72
CA GLN A 247 -7.24 0.17 -10.45
C GLN A 247 -5.99 0.76 -9.79
N ILE A 248 -4.88 0.01 -9.74
CA ILE A 248 -3.59 0.53 -9.23
C ILE A 248 -3.16 1.75 -10.02
N ASN A 249 -3.22 1.67 -11.35
CA ASN A 249 -2.85 2.78 -12.22
C ASN A 249 -3.74 4.01 -12.01
N ALA A 250 -5.06 3.81 -11.92
CA ALA A 250 -6.01 4.88 -11.65
C ALA A 250 -5.74 5.54 -10.30
N ALA A 251 -5.56 4.75 -9.23
CA ALA A 251 -5.35 5.25 -7.88
C ALA A 251 -4.05 6.07 -7.74
N ILE A 252 -2.97 5.67 -8.41
CA ILE A 252 -1.71 6.44 -8.45
C ILE A 252 -1.90 7.79 -9.15
N HIS A 253 -2.79 7.86 -10.14
CA HIS A 253 -2.97 9.05 -11.00
C HIS A 253 -4.15 9.96 -10.60
N GLN A 254 -5.02 9.53 -9.68
CA GLN A 254 -6.27 10.24 -9.39
C GLN A 254 -6.16 11.42 -8.42
N LEU A 255 -5.06 11.56 -7.67
CA LEU A 255 -4.97 12.60 -6.63
C LEU A 255 -4.26 13.86 -7.14
N HIS A 256 -5.00 14.77 -7.75
CA HIS A 256 -4.51 16.12 -8.02
C HIS A 256 -4.69 17.02 -6.78
N ILE A 257 -3.84 16.82 -5.77
CA ILE A 257 -3.82 17.66 -4.56
C ILE A 257 -2.77 18.77 -4.72
N SER A 258 -3.20 20.01 -4.63
CA SER A 258 -2.37 21.21 -4.70
C SER A 258 -2.33 21.97 -3.38
N GLY A 259 -1.33 22.83 -3.18
CA GLY A 259 -1.25 23.70 -2.00
C GLY A 259 -0.87 23.00 -0.68
N PHE A 260 -0.47 21.73 -0.75
CA PHE A 260 0.13 21.04 0.39
C PHE A 260 1.59 21.52 0.54
N ASN A 261 1.90 22.15 1.68
CA ASN A 261 3.24 22.64 1.98
C ASN A 261 4.09 21.50 2.58
N GLY A 262 4.39 20.52 1.72
CA GLY A 262 5.10 19.30 2.05
C GLY A 262 5.09 18.37 0.85
N ASP A 263 5.77 17.24 0.96
CA ASP A 263 5.75 16.22 -0.08
C ASP A 263 4.69 15.17 0.26
N LEU A 264 3.63 15.11 -0.54
CA LEU A 264 2.52 14.16 -0.38
C LEU A 264 3.01 12.71 -0.34
N ARG A 265 4.13 12.40 -0.99
CA ARG A 265 4.74 11.06 -1.03
C ARG A 265 5.25 10.65 0.35
N LEU A 266 5.65 11.61 1.19
CA LEU A 266 6.14 11.37 2.55
C LEU A 266 5.02 11.02 3.54
N LEU A 267 3.74 11.20 3.15
CA LEU A 267 2.59 10.80 3.95
C LEU A 267 2.34 9.29 3.87
N GLY A 268 3.04 8.54 3.00
CA GLY A 268 2.81 7.11 2.83
C GLY A 268 1.52 6.81 2.04
N PRO A 269 1.01 5.57 2.09
CA PRO A 269 -0.12 5.15 1.26
C PRO A 269 -1.44 5.77 1.71
N LEU A 270 -2.31 6.09 0.73
CA LEU A 270 -3.70 6.48 1.00
C LEU A 270 -4.49 5.27 1.51
N ARG A 271 -5.19 5.42 2.63
CA ARG A 271 -5.99 4.38 3.30
C ARG A 271 -7.49 4.58 3.16
N LEU A 272 -7.96 5.82 3.31
CA LEU A 272 -9.37 6.17 3.17
C LEU A 272 -9.50 7.53 2.51
N GLN A 273 -10.59 7.71 1.77
CA GLN A 273 -11.00 9.02 1.29
C GLN A 273 -12.52 9.13 1.29
N SER A 274 -13.03 10.30 1.66
CA SER A 274 -14.47 10.56 1.66
C SER A 274 -14.76 12.05 1.55
N GLU A 275 -15.86 12.38 0.90
CA GLU A 275 -16.43 13.72 0.96
C GLU A 275 -17.29 13.84 2.23
N CYS A 276 -16.99 14.83 3.06
CA CYS A 276 -17.60 15.01 4.37
C CYS A 276 -18.02 16.46 4.60
N ASP A 277 -18.96 16.64 5.51
CA ASP A 277 -19.22 17.93 6.14
C ASP A 277 -18.40 18.06 7.43
N VAL A 278 -17.57 19.09 7.48
CA VAL A 278 -16.61 19.32 8.57
C VAL A 278 -17.01 20.55 9.37
N TYR A 279 -17.13 20.38 10.68
CA TYR A 279 -17.48 21.44 11.61
C TYR A 279 -16.32 21.66 12.60
N GLN A 280 -15.70 22.84 12.56
CA GLN A 280 -14.59 23.20 13.42
C GLN A 280 -15.10 23.75 14.77
N PHE A 281 -14.48 23.35 15.87
CA PHE A 281 -14.75 23.90 17.20
C PHE A 281 -13.48 23.93 18.05
N SER A 282 -13.49 24.74 19.12
CA SER A 282 -12.36 24.82 20.06
C SER A 282 -12.56 23.84 21.22
N ARG A 283 -11.54 23.04 21.54
CA ARG A 283 -11.54 22.13 22.70
C ARG A 283 -11.48 22.88 24.04
N LYS A 284 -10.91 24.09 24.05
CA LYS A 284 -10.69 24.90 25.28
C LYS A 284 -11.86 25.82 25.63
N LYS A 285 -12.70 26.18 24.66
CA LYS A 285 -13.84 27.09 24.86
C LYS A 285 -15.16 26.32 24.79
N LYS A 286 -15.97 26.37 25.85
CA LYS A 286 -17.35 25.87 25.81
C LYS A 286 -18.20 26.83 24.97
N GLY A 287 -18.37 26.55 23.68
CA GLY A 287 -19.39 27.23 22.86
C GLY A 287 -19.04 27.44 21.38
N LYS A 288 -20.06 27.16 20.54
CA LYS A 288 -20.24 27.35 19.08
C LYS A 288 -19.29 26.57 18.16
N THR A 289 -19.83 25.49 17.58
CA THR A 289 -19.30 24.82 16.40
C THR A 289 -19.48 25.72 15.16
N SER A 290 -18.50 25.73 14.26
CA SER A 290 -18.57 26.47 13.00
C SER A 290 -19.70 25.97 12.11
N ARG A 291 -20.04 26.74 11.07
CA ARG A 291 -20.84 26.22 9.96
C ARG A 291 -20.13 25.05 9.29
N ALA A 292 -20.92 24.10 8.78
CA ALA A 292 -20.43 22.99 7.96
C ALA A 292 -19.58 23.50 6.79
N GLN A 293 -18.43 22.88 6.60
CA GLN A 293 -17.57 23.08 5.45
C GLN A 293 -17.45 21.76 4.68
N ARG A 294 -17.88 21.76 3.42
CA ARG A 294 -17.67 20.60 2.54
C ARG A 294 -16.18 20.41 2.30
N ARG A 295 -15.65 19.24 2.66
CA ARG A 295 -14.24 18.86 2.49
C ARG A 295 -14.14 17.44 2.01
N HIS A 296 -13.13 17.18 1.17
CA HIS A 296 -12.69 15.83 0.86
C HIS A 296 -11.55 15.49 1.81
N LEU A 297 -11.72 14.46 2.61
CA LEU A 297 -10.70 13.98 3.54
C LEU A 297 -9.90 12.88 2.87
N PHE A 298 -8.57 12.95 2.99
CA PHE A 298 -7.65 11.89 2.56
C PHE A 298 -6.83 11.42 3.76
N MET A 299 -7.01 10.17 4.16
CA MET A 299 -6.26 9.56 5.26
C MET A 299 -5.07 8.78 4.71
N PHE A 300 -3.87 9.30 4.92
CA PHE A 300 -2.62 8.60 4.64
C PHE A 300 -2.03 8.05 5.95
N ASP A 301 -1.01 7.18 5.88
CA ASP A 301 -0.34 6.66 7.08
C ASP A 301 0.36 7.76 7.90
N GLY A 302 0.85 8.82 7.25
CA GLY A 302 1.54 9.95 7.86
C GLY A 302 0.63 11.11 8.27
N GLY A 303 -0.65 11.11 7.88
CA GLY A 303 -1.59 12.15 8.30
C GLY A 303 -2.90 12.19 7.52
N ILE A 304 -3.83 13.00 8.00
CA ILE A 304 -5.14 13.23 7.37
C ILE A 304 -5.17 14.62 6.74
N LEU A 305 -5.31 14.68 5.42
CA LEU A 305 -5.49 15.93 4.67
C LEU A 305 -6.97 16.28 4.57
N PHE A 306 -7.27 17.56 4.75
CA PHE A 306 -8.58 18.13 4.48
C PHE A 306 -8.44 19.03 3.26
N CYS A 307 -9.13 18.65 2.19
CA CYS A 307 -9.06 19.35 0.92
C CYS A 307 -10.42 19.95 0.55
N LYS A 308 -10.39 21.04 -0.20
CA LYS A 308 -11.57 21.56 -0.89
C LYS A 308 -11.54 21.06 -2.34
N LYS A 309 -12.57 20.31 -2.74
CA LYS A 309 -12.76 19.94 -4.14
C LYS A 309 -12.99 21.20 -4.98
N ARG A 310 -12.26 21.32 -6.09
CA ARG A 310 -12.43 22.40 -7.07
C ARG A 310 -12.80 21.76 -8.40
N ASN A 311 -13.73 22.39 -9.10
CA ASN A 311 -13.91 22.11 -10.52
C ASN A 311 -12.84 22.90 -11.28
N PRO A 312 -12.17 22.30 -12.28
CA PRO A 312 -11.22 23.04 -13.09
C PRO A 312 -11.92 24.24 -13.74
N PRO A 313 -11.27 25.42 -13.79
CA PRO A 313 -11.93 26.67 -14.18
C PRO A 313 -12.41 26.72 -15.63
N ASN A 314 -12.03 25.76 -16.50
CA ASN A 314 -12.20 25.84 -17.96
C ASN A 314 -12.68 24.56 -18.66
N GLN A 315 -13.55 23.72 -18.06
CA GLN A 315 -14.34 22.73 -18.82
C GLN A 315 -15.42 22.04 -17.96
N PRO A 316 -16.66 21.88 -18.46
CA PRO A 316 -17.74 21.20 -17.75
C PRO A 316 -17.93 19.74 -18.22
N SER A 317 -16.85 19.00 -18.50
CA SER A 317 -16.93 17.57 -18.78
C SER A 317 -16.81 16.76 -17.49
N SER A 318 -17.80 15.89 -17.21
CA SER A 318 -17.82 14.97 -16.08
C SER A 318 -16.77 13.84 -16.13
N LEU A 319 -15.80 13.96 -17.02
CA LEU A 319 -14.76 12.96 -17.33
C LEU A 319 -13.35 13.44 -16.93
N ASP A 320 -13.21 14.69 -16.48
CA ASP A 320 -11.91 15.24 -16.07
C ASP A 320 -11.54 14.80 -14.64
N PRO A 321 -10.24 14.58 -14.37
CA PRO A 321 -9.79 14.14 -13.06
C PRO A 321 -10.03 15.23 -12.00
N GLU A 322 -10.56 14.82 -10.85
CA GLU A 322 -10.97 15.73 -9.78
C GLU A 322 -9.77 16.48 -9.19
N TYR A 323 -9.92 17.80 -8.97
CA TYR A 323 -8.89 18.66 -8.40
C TYR A 323 -9.18 18.99 -6.94
N TYR A 324 -8.15 18.91 -6.11
CA TYR A 324 -8.25 19.12 -4.67
C TYR A 324 -7.26 20.18 -4.22
N GLU A 325 -7.76 21.16 -3.48
CA GLU A 325 -6.93 22.20 -2.86
C GLU A 325 -6.77 21.89 -1.38
N HIS A 326 -5.55 21.61 -0.94
CA HIS A 326 -5.23 21.39 0.46
C HIS A 326 -5.60 22.61 1.30
N LYS A 327 -6.26 22.37 2.45
CA LYS A 327 -6.62 23.41 3.43
C LYS A 327 -5.92 23.20 4.75
N MET A 328 -5.83 21.96 5.20
CA MET A 328 -5.14 21.63 6.43
C MET A 328 -4.75 20.16 6.48
N CYS A 329 -3.83 19.84 7.38
CA CYS A 329 -3.36 18.49 7.65
C CYS A 329 -3.32 18.27 9.17
N ILE A 330 -3.75 17.10 9.62
CA ILE A 330 -3.48 16.59 10.96
C ILE A 330 -2.43 15.46 10.82
N PRO A 331 -1.19 15.67 11.29
CA PRO A 331 -0.17 14.62 11.28
C PRO A 331 -0.62 13.40 12.06
N MET A 332 -0.29 12.20 11.59
CA MET A 332 -0.71 10.97 12.28
C MET A 332 -0.09 10.87 13.69
N SER A 333 1.09 11.44 13.89
CA SER A 333 1.82 11.45 15.18
C SER A 333 1.13 12.25 16.29
N SER A 334 0.20 13.16 15.95
CA SER A 334 -0.52 13.99 16.92
C SER A 334 -2.04 13.89 16.74
N LEU A 335 -2.51 12.86 16.04
CA LEU A 335 -3.93 12.65 15.79
C LEU A 335 -4.63 12.12 17.03
N GLY A 336 -5.61 12.87 17.52
CA GLY A 336 -6.61 12.37 18.45
C GLY A 336 -7.98 12.18 17.79
N PHE A 337 -8.77 11.25 18.33
CA PHE A 337 -10.04 10.81 17.74
C PHE A 337 -11.05 10.44 18.83
N SER A 338 -12.34 10.71 18.56
CA SER A 338 -13.47 10.19 19.34
C SER A 338 -14.56 9.68 18.41
N GLU A 339 -15.06 8.47 18.68
CA GLU A 339 -16.15 7.85 17.91
C GLU A 339 -17.45 8.65 17.99
N LEU A 340 -17.70 9.27 19.14
CA LEU A 340 -18.93 10.00 19.43
C LEU A 340 -18.64 11.49 19.48
N SER A 341 -19.39 12.27 18.70
CA SER A 341 -19.34 13.72 18.80
C SER A 341 -20.17 14.23 19.98
N ARG A 342 -19.59 15.19 20.70
CA ARG A 342 -20.29 15.96 21.75
C ARG A 342 -21.34 16.92 21.18
N SER A 343 -21.27 17.19 19.88
CA SER A 343 -22.17 18.10 19.16
C SER A 343 -23.48 17.44 18.69
N GLY A 344 -23.66 16.14 18.94
CA GLY A 344 -24.83 15.36 18.49
C GLY A 344 -24.78 14.98 17.00
N GLY A 345 -25.66 14.05 16.60
CA GLY A 345 -25.74 13.49 15.24
C GLY A 345 -24.79 12.31 14.99
N PRO A 346 -24.85 11.65 13.81
CA PRO A 346 -23.97 10.54 13.44
C PRO A 346 -22.57 11.05 13.05
N ARG A 347 -21.90 11.76 13.95
CA ARG A 347 -20.58 12.37 13.72
C ARG A 347 -19.51 11.74 14.58
N PHE A 348 -18.29 11.72 14.08
CA PHE A 348 -17.08 11.43 14.86
C PHE A 348 -16.21 12.68 14.93
N GLU A 349 -15.25 12.72 15.85
CA GLU A 349 -14.38 13.88 16.06
C GLU A 349 -12.92 13.54 15.79
N LEU A 350 -12.20 14.46 15.14
CA LEU A 350 -10.77 14.44 14.94
C LEU A 350 -10.15 15.71 15.51
N TRP A 351 -8.95 15.63 16.06
CA TRP A 351 -8.19 16.79 16.46
C TRP A 351 -6.69 16.55 16.36
N ASP A 352 -5.94 17.65 16.32
CA ASP A 352 -4.49 17.64 16.48
C ASP A 352 -4.19 17.96 17.94
N GLU A 353 -3.53 17.05 18.66
CA GLU A 353 -3.19 17.22 20.08
C GLU A 353 -2.29 18.43 20.35
N ALA A 354 -1.50 18.84 19.34
CA ALA A 354 -0.69 20.04 19.42
C ALA A 354 -1.50 21.34 19.29
N LYS A 355 -2.79 21.25 18.90
CA LYS A 355 -3.66 22.40 18.63
C LYS A 355 -4.90 22.42 19.53
N SER A 356 -5.51 23.60 19.63
CA SER A 356 -6.77 23.77 20.38
C SER A 356 -8.01 23.37 19.59
N ASP A 357 -7.88 23.17 18.29
CA ASP A 357 -9.00 23.02 17.37
C ASP A 357 -9.33 21.55 17.15
N ALA A 358 -10.61 21.25 17.05
CA ALA A 358 -11.16 19.94 16.77
C ALA A 358 -12.22 20.04 15.67
N TYR A 359 -12.51 18.90 15.04
CA TYR A 359 -13.30 18.81 13.83
C TYR A 359 -14.31 17.69 14.02
N ALA A 360 -15.60 18.03 14.07
CA ALA A 360 -16.67 17.05 13.97
C ALA A 360 -16.92 16.74 12.49
N ILE A 361 -16.91 15.47 12.14
CA ILE A 361 -16.99 14.96 10.76
C ILE A 361 -18.31 14.22 10.58
N GLU A 362 -19.06 14.65 9.58
CA GLU A 362 -20.29 14.00 9.11
C GLU A 362 -20.02 13.42 7.71
N THR A 363 -20.12 12.10 7.58
CA THR A 363 -19.98 11.38 6.31
C THR A 363 -21.34 11.31 5.59
N VAL A 364 -21.32 10.97 4.30
CA VAL A 364 -22.54 10.84 3.48
C VAL A 364 -23.49 9.77 4.03
N ASP A 365 -22.92 8.67 4.52
CA ASP A 365 -23.69 7.54 5.04
C ASP A 365 -23.02 6.93 6.30
N VAL A 366 -23.78 6.06 6.98
CA VAL A 366 -23.35 5.38 8.21
C VAL A 366 -22.26 4.35 7.94
N GLU A 367 -22.22 3.76 6.74
CA GLU A 367 -21.22 2.75 6.40
C GLU A 367 -19.82 3.37 6.28
N GLN A 368 -19.70 4.50 5.58
CA GLN A 368 -18.49 5.32 5.52
C GLN A 368 -18.04 5.72 6.92
N ARG A 369 -18.98 6.18 7.77
CA ARG A 369 -18.67 6.50 9.18
C ARG A 369 -18.03 5.31 9.88
N GLN A 370 -18.61 4.11 9.75
CA GLN A 370 -18.09 2.90 10.38
C GLN A 370 -16.70 2.52 9.85
N ARG A 371 -16.46 2.64 8.53
CA ARG A 371 -15.13 2.40 7.93
C ARG A 371 -14.08 3.34 8.51
N TRP A 372 -14.40 4.62 8.65
CA TRP A 372 -13.53 5.61 9.30
C TRP A 372 -13.23 5.25 10.75
N ILE A 373 -14.26 4.98 11.55
CA ILE A 373 -14.12 4.63 12.97
C ILE A 373 -13.26 3.37 13.15
N GLN A 374 -13.55 2.31 12.39
CA GLN A 374 -12.79 1.06 12.46
C GLN A 374 -11.31 1.28 12.12
N ARG A 375 -11.00 2.12 11.13
CA ARG A 375 -9.62 2.41 10.74
C ARG A 375 -8.91 3.27 11.79
N LEU A 376 -9.54 4.35 12.24
CA LEU A 376 -9.00 5.27 13.25
C LEU A 376 -8.74 4.55 14.59
N SER A 377 -9.65 3.65 14.99
CA SER A 377 -9.50 2.86 16.22
C SER A 377 -8.30 1.91 16.21
N ARG A 378 -7.76 1.56 15.03
CA ARG A 378 -6.54 0.74 14.91
C ARG A 378 -5.26 1.56 15.04
N ILE A 379 -5.35 2.88 14.90
CA ILE A 379 -4.19 3.78 14.80
C ILE A 379 -4.05 4.66 16.04
N ALA A 380 -5.16 5.04 16.67
CA ALA A 380 -5.14 5.85 17.88
C ALA A 380 -4.42 5.10 19.04
N PRO A 381 -3.51 5.76 19.78
CA PRO A 381 -2.89 5.16 20.95
C PRO A 381 -3.95 4.74 21.98
N ARG A 382 -3.79 3.55 22.56
CA ARG A 382 -4.71 2.89 23.52
C ARG A 382 -4.80 3.60 24.89
N GLU A 383 -5.04 4.90 24.94
CA GLU A 383 -5.16 5.60 26.23
C GLU A 383 -6.61 5.63 26.77
N GLU A 384 -7.63 5.46 25.92
CA GLU A 384 -9.04 5.56 26.35
C GLU A 384 -9.67 4.26 26.89
N GLN A 385 -8.97 3.12 26.86
CA GLN A 385 -9.48 1.88 27.47
C GLN A 385 -9.37 1.83 29.00
N LEU A 386 -8.54 2.67 29.64
CA LEU A 386 -8.43 2.71 31.11
C LEU A 386 -9.55 3.50 31.80
N ILE A 387 -10.24 4.42 31.11
CA ILE A 387 -11.32 5.21 31.74
C ILE A 387 -12.63 4.40 31.83
N ARG A 388 -12.80 3.37 30.99
CA ARG A 388 -13.99 2.49 31.02
C ARG A 388 -13.95 1.39 32.09
N GLN A 389 -12.85 1.25 32.84
CA GLN A 389 -12.70 0.24 33.91
C GLN A 389 -12.67 0.80 35.33
N ARG A 390 -13.09 2.06 35.58
CA ARG A 390 -13.42 2.46 36.96
C ARG A 390 -14.87 2.07 37.27
N PRO A 391 -15.11 1.11 38.18
CA PRO A 391 -16.46 0.80 38.62
C PRO A 391 -17.08 2.05 39.27
N LYS A 392 -18.33 2.34 38.92
CA LYS A 392 -19.19 3.29 39.63
C LYS A 392 -19.59 2.68 40.98
N SER A 393 -18.66 2.62 41.92
CA SER A 393 -18.97 2.25 43.31
C SER A 393 -17.90 2.82 44.25
N TRP A 394 -17.92 4.14 44.44
CA TRP A 394 -17.52 4.75 45.70
C TRP A 394 -18.18 6.12 45.83
N ALA A 395 -19.50 6.11 45.91
CA ALA A 395 -20.24 7.17 46.57
C ALA A 395 -20.62 6.65 47.96
N SER A 396 -20.34 7.48 48.97
CA SER A 396 -20.67 7.32 50.40
C SER A 396 -19.78 6.31 51.11
N THR A 397 -19.06 6.64 52.18
CA THR A 397 -19.49 7.38 53.38
C THR A 397 -18.21 7.73 54.16
N ILE A 398 -18.07 8.97 54.64
CA ILE A 398 -17.52 9.29 55.97
C ILE A 398 -17.92 10.73 56.26
N SER A 399 -18.50 10.86 57.44
CA SER A 399 -19.26 11.98 57.99
C SER A 399 -18.46 13.27 58.13
N ASN A 400 -19.16 14.39 57.92
CA ASN A 400 -18.81 15.67 58.53
C ASN A 400 -18.93 15.52 60.05
N ASP A 401 -17.81 15.63 60.76
CA ASP A 401 -17.79 16.08 62.15
C ASP A 401 -16.45 16.75 62.43
N SER A 402 -16.47 18.07 62.57
CA SER A 402 -15.47 18.88 63.29
C SER A 402 -15.99 20.32 63.36
N THR A 403 -16.75 20.58 64.41
CA THR A 403 -17.19 21.90 64.86
C THR A 403 -16.00 22.68 65.42
N CYS A 404 -15.87 23.93 64.94
CA CYS A 404 -15.47 25.16 65.66
C CYS A 404 -14.18 25.18 66.51
N SER A 405 -13.25 26.06 66.11
CA SER A 405 -12.82 27.17 66.98
C SER A 405 -11.93 28.15 66.20
N SER A 406 -12.49 29.29 65.78
CA SER A 406 -11.73 30.51 65.51
C SER A 406 -12.34 31.65 66.31
N SER A 407 -11.59 32.03 67.34
CA SER A 407 -11.90 33.07 68.31
C SER A 407 -11.40 34.42 67.80
N THR A 408 -12.31 35.39 67.64
CA THR A 408 -12.06 36.85 67.71
C THR A 408 -13.42 37.54 67.66
N ARG A 409 -14.07 37.81 68.80
CA ARG A 409 -14.02 39.04 69.63
C ARG A 409 -14.26 40.34 68.86
N SER A 410 -15.48 40.88 69.02
CA SER A 410 -15.72 42.29 69.29
C SER A 410 -17.15 42.46 69.82
N SER A 411 -17.28 42.75 71.12
CA SER A 411 -18.46 43.40 71.68
C SER A 411 -17.96 44.63 72.45
N ASP A 412 -18.67 45.71 72.20
CA ASP A 412 -18.42 47.08 72.58
C ASP A 412 -18.59 47.35 74.09
N SER A 413 -17.77 48.33 74.53
CA SER A 413 -18.12 49.46 75.40
C SER A 413 -18.32 49.34 76.92
N GLU A 414 -17.72 50.34 77.58
CA GLU A 414 -18.07 50.99 78.86
C GLU A 414 -17.75 50.26 80.18
N VAL A 415 -16.63 50.66 80.82
CA VAL A 415 -16.51 51.59 81.98
C VAL A 415 -15.07 51.54 82.51
#